data_AF-A0A1I1DST6-F1
#
_entry.id   AF-A0A1I1DST6-F1
#
_cell.length_a   1.000
_cell.length_b   1.000
_cell.length_c   1.000
_cell.angle_alpha   90.00
_cell.angle_beta   90.00
_cell.angle_gamma   90.00
#
_symmetry.space_group_name_H-M   'P 1'
#
loop_
_entity.id
_entity.type
_entity.pdbx_description
1 polymer ?
#
loop_
_entity_poly.entity_id
_entity_poly.type
_entity_poly.pdbx_seq_one_letter_code
_entity_poly.pdbx_strand_id
1 'polypeptide(L)'
;MQISNELLTDVSASQETNKQIIDMLGLKHDGDIQFHVYQTQVDDKEIYCCLSGGLVENNEIVFTPVGLGAFEALTNVKVTEDNYYAEELKVENGSIQQQIEAVFNKVPAESKVCFIGDMTGTLKSSISKVFPLALN
;
A
#
# COMPACT_ATOMS: atom_id res chain seq x y z
N MET A 1 7.94 13.34 14.01
CA MET A 1 6.88 12.87 13.11
C MET A 1 5.96 11.99 13.89
N GLN A 2 4.69 12.35 13.96
CA GLN A 2 3.60 11.50 14.42
C GLN A 2 2.91 10.92 13.20
N ILE A 3 2.79 9.59 13.15
CA ILE A 3 2.09 8.87 12.08
C ILE A 3 0.90 8.15 12.70
N SER A 4 -0.28 8.30 12.13
CA SER A 4 -1.44 7.45 12.41
C SER A 4 -2.06 6.97 11.11
N ASN A 5 -2.44 5.70 11.08
CA ASN A 5 -2.95 5.03 9.89
C ASN A 5 -4.35 4.51 10.17
N GLU A 6 -5.26 4.80 9.24
CA GLU A 6 -6.60 4.25 9.20
C GLU A 6 -6.74 3.39 7.94
N LEU A 7 -7.16 2.14 8.11
CA LEU A 7 -7.38 1.23 6.98
C LEU A 7 -8.67 1.63 6.27
N LEU A 8 -8.59 1.94 4.98
CA LEU A 8 -9.77 2.22 4.18
C LEU A 8 -10.55 0.94 3.91
N THR A 9 -11.87 1.02 4.04
CA THR A 9 -12.80 -0.13 3.95
C THR A 9 -13.77 -0.01 2.78
N ASP A 10 -13.85 1.17 2.17
CA ASP A 10 -14.79 1.55 1.12
C ASP A 10 -14.10 1.71 -0.25
N VAL A 11 -12.84 1.32 -0.36
CA VAL A 11 -12.06 1.29 -1.61
C VAL A 11 -11.81 -0.15 -2.04
N SER A 12 -11.94 -0.39 -3.34
CA SER A 12 -11.74 -1.71 -3.93
C SER A 12 -11.04 -1.63 -5.28
N ALA A 13 -10.46 -2.75 -5.69
CA ALA A 13 -9.93 -2.94 -7.03
C ALA A 13 -11.06 -3.11 -8.05
N SER A 14 -10.71 -3.27 -9.32
CA SER A 14 -11.68 -3.64 -10.35
C SER A 14 -12.31 -5.02 -10.08
N GLN A 15 -13.51 -5.24 -10.64
CA GLN A 15 -14.19 -6.53 -10.53
C GLN A 15 -13.36 -7.68 -11.12
N GLU A 16 -12.60 -7.40 -12.19
CA GLU A 16 -11.71 -8.36 -12.82
C GLU A 16 -10.56 -8.75 -11.89
N THR A 17 -9.85 -7.77 -11.34
CA THR A 17 -8.75 -7.99 -10.39
C THR A 17 -9.23 -8.71 -9.14
N ASN A 18 -10.39 -8.33 -8.58
CA ASN A 18 -11.00 -9.02 -7.44
C ASN A 18 -11.30 -10.50 -7.77
N LYS A 19 -11.90 -10.76 -8.94
CA LYS A 19 -12.20 -12.12 -9.39
C LYS A 19 -10.93 -12.97 -9.51
N GLN A 20 -9.88 -12.41 -10.12
CA GLN A 20 -8.60 -13.11 -10.28
C GLN A 20 -7.97 -13.47 -8.93
N ILE A 21 -8.04 -12.58 -7.94
CA ILE A 21 -7.53 -12.83 -6.58
C ILE A 21 -8.36 -13.91 -5.88
N ILE A 22 -9.69 -13.86 -5.94
CA ILE A 22 -10.57 -14.87 -5.32
C ILE A 22 -10.31 -16.25 -5.94
N ASP A 23 -10.25 -16.32 -7.27
CA ASP A 23 -9.99 -17.55 -8.02
C ASP A 23 -8.60 -18.12 -7.66
N MET A 24 -7.58 -17.26 -7.53
CA MET A 24 -6.22 -17.64 -7.12
C MET A 24 -6.15 -18.19 -5.70
N LEU A 25 -6.85 -17.56 -4.76
CA LEU A 25 -6.84 -17.97 -3.35
C LEU A 25 -7.76 -19.17 -3.10
N GLY A 26 -8.53 -19.61 -4.10
CA GLY A 26 -9.50 -20.69 -3.97
C GLY A 26 -10.61 -20.39 -2.96
N LEU A 27 -10.89 -19.11 -2.74
CA LEU A 27 -11.87 -18.67 -1.75
C LEU A 27 -13.28 -18.74 -2.33
N LYS A 28 -14.23 -19.24 -1.52
CA LYS A 28 -15.65 -19.00 -1.76
C LYS A 28 -16.02 -17.77 -0.94
N HIS A 29 -15.90 -16.59 -1.56
CA HIS A 29 -16.13 -15.32 -0.91
C HIS A 29 -17.26 -14.57 -1.63
N ASP A 30 -18.33 -14.25 -0.89
CA ASP A 30 -19.49 -13.47 -1.36
C ASP A 30 -19.43 -12.00 -0.87
N GLY A 31 -18.24 -11.53 -0.46
CA GLY A 31 -18.02 -10.18 0.05
C GLY A 31 -16.99 -9.38 -0.74
N ASP A 32 -16.79 -8.13 -0.33
CA ASP A 32 -15.75 -7.29 -0.90
C ASP A 32 -14.36 -7.76 -0.42
N ILE A 33 -13.37 -7.64 -1.31
CA ILE A 33 -11.96 -7.85 -0.95
C ILE A 33 -11.46 -6.54 -0.35
N GLN A 34 -10.97 -6.62 0.87
CA GLN A 34 -10.30 -5.50 1.52
C GLN A 34 -8.81 -5.53 1.20
N PHE A 35 -8.29 -4.38 0.78
CA PHE A 35 -6.88 -4.18 0.48
C PHE A 35 -6.20 -3.36 1.57
N HIS A 36 -4.89 -3.54 1.72
CA HIS A 36 -4.06 -2.71 2.59
C HIS A 36 -3.84 -1.32 1.97
N VAL A 37 -4.89 -0.52 1.96
CA VAL A 37 -4.89 0.90 1.59
C VAL A 37 -5.21 1.70 2.85
N TYR A 38 -4.39 2.70 3.14
CA TYR A 38 -4.45 3.47 4.37
C TYR A 38 -4.61 4.95 4.08
N GLN A 39 -5.49 5.60 4.81
CA GLN A 39 -5.42 7.03 5.05
C GLN A 39 -4.44 7.26 6.19
N THR A 40 -3.38 8.02 5.91
CA THR A 40 -2.23 8.20 6.79
C THR A 40 -2.08 9.67 7.14
N GLN A 41 -2.29 10.00 8.40
CA GLN A 41 -2.00 11.32 8.93
C GLN A 41 -0.54 11.37 9.39
N VAL A 42 0.23 12.30 8.84
CA VAL A 42 1.63 12.57 9.15
C VAL A 42 1.75 14.01 9.62
N ASP A 43 1.89 14.20 10.93
CA ASP A 43 1.82 15.52 11.56
C ASP A 43 0.52 16.26 11.13
N ASP A 44 0.60 17.37 10.37
CA ASP A 44 -0.54 18.13 9.84
C ASP A 44 -0.93 17.79 8.39
N LYS A 45 -0.32 16.74 7.82
CA LYS A 45 -0.49 16.34 6.42
C LYS A 45 -1.17 14.97 6.28
N GLU A 46 -2.17 14.90 5.41
CA GLU A 46 -2.80 13.64 5.02
C GLU A 46 -2.14 13.06 3.76
N ILE A 47 -1.92 11.75 3.75
CA ILE A 47 -1.37 10.95 2.64
C ILE A 47 -2.19 9.67 2.53
N TYR A 48 -2.37 9.16 1.31
CA TYR A 48 -2.97 7.86 1.06
C TYR A 48 -1.88 6.89 0.61
N CYS A 49 -1.81 5.70 1.19
CA CYS A 49 -0.79 4.73 0.76
C CYS A 49 -1.30 3.30 0.75
N CYS A 50 -0.74 2.49 -0.15
CA CYS A 50 -0.99 1.06 -0.18
C CYS A 50 0.28 0.24 0.00
N LEU A 51 0.09 -0.94 0.59
CA LEU A 51 1.11 -1.98 0.69
C LEU A 51 0.89 -2.99 -0.44
N SER A 52 1.37 -2.66 -1.64
CA SER A 52 1.14 -3.49 -2.83
C SER A 52 2.01 -4.74 -2.84
N GLY A 53 3.23 -4.62 -2.32
CA GLY A 53 4.23 -5.65 -2.50
C GLY A 53 4.60 -5.87 -3.96
N GLY A 54 5.19 -7.02 -4.28
CA GLY A 54 5.86 -7.23 -5.56
C GLY A 54 7.30 -6.76 -5.50
N LEU A 55 7.89 -6.44 -6.66
CA LEU A 55 9.30 -6.07 -6.79
C LEU A 55 9.52 -5.12 -7.97
N VAL A 56 10.66 -4.45 -7.98
CA VAL A 56 11.10 -3.64 -9.12
C VAL A 56 12.14 -4.41 -9.93
N GLU A 57 11.82 -4.69 -11.19
CA GLU A 57 12.69 -5.41 -12.13
C GLU A 57 12.81 -4.58 -13.42
N ASN A 58 14.05 -4.34 -13.89
CA ASN A 58 14.30 -3.58 -15.13
C ASN A 58 13.63 -2.19 -15.18
N ASN A 59 13.56 -1.48 -14.06
CA ASN A 59 12.84 -0.20 -13.88
C ASN A 59 11.32 -0.30 -14.07
N GLU A 60 10.74 -1.50 -14.02
CA GLU A 60 9.31 -1.74 -14.06
C GLU A 60 8.84 -2.36 -12.74
N ILE A 61 7.63 -2.00 -12.32
CA ILE A 61 7.01 -2.56 -11.13
C ILE A 61 6.30 -3.85 -11.53
N VAL A 62 6.72 -4.95 -10.94
CA VAL A 62 6.06 -6.25 -11.09
C VAL A 62 5.26 -6.51 -9.83
N PHE A 63 3.96 -6.20 -9.89
CA PHE A 63 3.05 -6.41 -8.77
C PHE A 63 2.76 -7.90 -8.55
N THR A 64 2.54 -8.28 -7.30
CA THR A 64 1.76 -9.49 -7.02
C THR A 64 0.29 -9.23 -7.42
N PRO A 65 -0.52 -10.27 -7.66
CA PRO A 65 -1.95 -10.11 -7.93
C PRO A 65 -2.70 -9.31 -6.86
N VAL A 66 -2.43 -9.61 -5.58
CA VAL A 66 -2.97 -8.84 -4.44
C VAL A 66 -2.45 -7.41 -4.45
N GLY A 67 -1.19 -7.22 -4.84
CA GLY A 67 -0.55 -5.91 -4.97
C GLY A 67 -1.15 -5.02 -6.03
N LEU A 68 -1.46 -5.58 -7.19
CA LEU A 68 -2.19 -4.88 -8.24
C LEU A 68 -3.56 -4.43 -7.72
N GLY A 69 -4.26 -5.31 -6.99
CA GLY A 69 -5.53 -4.94 -6.37
C GLY A 69 -5.39 -3.81 -5.34
N ALA A 70 -4.36 -3.83 -4.51
CA ALA A 70 -4.11 -2.74 -3.56
C ALA A 70 -3.76 -1.42 -4.26
N PHE A 71 -3.01 -1.47 -5.35
CA PHE A 71 -2.73 -0.30 -6.18
C PHE A 71 -3.99 0.24 -6.86
N GLU A 72 -4.82 -0.61 -7.46
CA GLU A 72 -6.11 -0.20 -8.05
C GLU A 72 -7.06 0.38 -7.00
N ALA A 73 -7.11 -0.19 -5.80
CA ALA A 73 -7.91 0.37 -4.72
C ALA A 73 -7.41 1.76 -4.29
N LEU A 74 -6.09 1.98 -4.26
CA LEU A 74 -5.50 3.30 -3.98
C LEU A 74 -5.83 4.32 -5.07
N THR A 75 -5.81 3.94 -6.36
CA THR A 75 -6.14 4.89 -7.45
C THR A 75 -7.59 5.35 -7.37
N ASN A 76 -8.48 4.54 -6.80
CA ASN A 76 -9.89 4.85 -6.61
C ASN A 76 -10.19 5.85 -5.46
N VAL A 77 -9.23 6.11 -4.57
CA VAL A 77 -9.36 7.14 -3.52
C VAL A 77 -9.58 8.51 -4.17
N LYS A 78 -10.55 9.29 -3.68
CA LYS A 78 -10.86 10.63 -4.19
C LYS A 78 -10.02 11.68 -3.45
N VAL A 79 -9.25 12.43 -4.22
CA VAL A 79 -8.37 13.51 -3.74
C VAL A 79 -8.53 14.73 -4.65
N THR A 80 -8.08 15.89 -4.19
CA THR A 80 -8.11 17.12 -4.99
C THR A 80 -7.13 17.07 -6.16
N GLU A 81 -5.93 16.54 -5.93
CA GLU A 81 -4.87 16.39 -6.94
C GLU A 81 -4.28 14.97 -6.93
N ASP A 82 -4.25 14.35 -8.11
CA ASP A 82 -3.79 12.97 -8.32
C ASP A 82 -2.25 12.89 -8.40
N ASN A 83 -1.57 13.13 -7.28
CA ASN A 83 -0.11 12.98 -7.16
C ASN A 83 0.26 11.55 -6.77
N TYR A 84 0.90 10.81 -7.68
CA TYR A 84 1.29 9.41 -7.47
C TYR A 84 2.79 9.23 -7.27
N TYR A 85 3.15 8.40 -6.30
CA TYR A 85 4.52 8.00 -6.00
C TYR A 85 4.59 6.48 -5.84
N ALA A 86 5.66 5.88 -6.35
CA ALA A 86 5.96 4.47 -6.16
C ALA A 86 7.35 4.36 -5.55
N GLU A 87 7.44 3.66 -4.43
CA GLU A 87 8.68 3.59 -3.65
C GLU A 87 8.94 2.15 -3.21
N GLU A 88 10.11 1.64 -3.57
CA GLU A 88 10.53 0.28 -3.24
C GLU A 88 11.17 0.27 -1.85
N LEU A 89 10.63 -0.56 -0.96
CA LEU A 89 11.12 -0.77 0.40
C LEU A 89 12.07 -1.96 0.43
N LYS A 90 13.27 -1.72 0.94
CA LYS A 90 14.37 -2.68 0.92
C LYS A 90 15.14 -2.67 2.24
N VAL A 91 15.32 -3.83 2.86
CA VAL A 91 16.04 -3.92 4.15
C VAL A 91 17.51 -3.53 4.00
N GLU A 92 18.09 -3.77 2.83
CA GLU A 92 19.45 -3.37 2.47
C GLU A 92 19.63 -1.85 2.42
N ASN A 93 18.55 -1.09 2.21
CA ASN A 93 18.55 0.37 2.21
C ASN A 93 18.42 0.95 3.63
N GLY A 94 18.45 0.11 4.67
CA GLY A 94 18.40 0.50 6.07
C GLY A 94 17.01 0.33 6.70
N SER A 95 16.66 1.18 7.68
CA SER A 95 15.39 1.05 8.39
C SER A 95 14.20 1.31 7.48
N ILE A 96 13.30 0.34 7.37
CA ILE A 96 12.05 0.47 6.59
C ILE A 96 11.19 1.62 7.12
N GLN A 97 11.14 1.80 8.45
CA GLN A 97 10.43 2.93 9.05
C GLN A 97 11.02 4.27 8.56
N GLN A 98 12.35 4.42 8.55
CA GLN A 98 12.98 5.65 8.08
C GLN A 98 12.76 5.88 6.59
N GLN A 99 12.70 4.82 5.77
CA GLN A 99 12.36 4.91 4.36
C GLN A 99 10.93 5.44 4.16
N ILE A 100 9.95 4.88 4.88
CA ILE A 100 8.55 5.34 4.83
C ILE A 100 8.44 6.80 5.29
N GLU A 101 9.06 7.16 6.43
CA GLU A 101 9.10 8.52 6.94
C GLU A 101 9.74 9.50 5.95
N ALA A 102 10.82 9.10 5.26
CA ALA A 102 11.48 9.92 4.26
C ALA A 102 10.57 10.20 3.05
N VAL A 103 9.82 9.18 2.59
CA VAL A 103 8.83 9.33 1.53
C VAL A 103 7.72 10.27 1.98
N PHE A 104 7.16 10.04 3.17
CA PHE A 104 6.11 10.89 3.71
C PHE A 104 6.56 12.34 3.89
N ASN A 105 7.81 12.62 4.24
CA ASN A 105 8.32 13.99 4.29
C ASN A 105 8.39 14.66 2.91
N LYS A 106 8.72 13.90 1.86
CA LYS A 106 8.97 14.41 0.52
C LYS A 106 7.70 14.71 -0.27
N VAL A 107 6.66 13.87 -0.12
CA VAL A 107 5.44 13.98 -0.91
C VAL A 107 4.50 15.09 -0.39
N PRO A 108 3.75 15.78 -1.26
CA PRO A 108 2.75 16.77 -0.85
C PRO A 108 1.56 16.12 -0.13
N ALA A 109 0.70 16.94 0.46
CA ALA A 109 -0.58 16.48 1.01
C ALA A 109 -1.44 15.84 -0.08
N GLU A 110 -2.35 14.96 0.32
CA GLU A 110 -3.26 14.19 -0.55
C GLU A 110 -2.55 13.28 -1.57
N SER A 111 -1.23 13.06 -1.42
CA SER A 111 -0.48 12.16 -2.30
C SER A 111 -0.91 10.70 -2.13
N LYS A 112 -0.83 9.95 -3.23
CA LYS A 112 -1.03 8.50 -3.30
C LYS A 112 0.33 7.81 -3.42
N VAL A 113 0.70 7.04 -2.40
CA VAL A 113 2.00 6.36 -2.30
C VAL A 113 1.83 4.85 -2.38
N CYS A 114 2.40 4.23 -3.40
CA CYS A 114 2.44 2.78 -3.58
C CYS A 114 3.77 2.23 -3.08
N PHE A 115 3.77 1.53 -1.94
CA PHE A 115 4.95 0.84 -1.45
C PHE A 115 5.10 -0.54 -2.08
N ILE A 116 6.29 -0.86 -2.58
CA ILE A 116 6.64 -2.11 -3.26
C ILE A 116 7.70 -2.85 -2.45
N GLY A 117 7.67 -4.19 -2.48
CA GLY A 117 8.62 -5.04 -1.76
C GLY A 117 8.01 -6.31 -1.17
N ASP A 118 8.81 -7.08 -0.44
CA ASP A 118 8.36 -8.32 0.18
C ASP A 118 7.56 -8.07 1.48
N MET A 119 6.32 -7.63 1.33
CA MET A 119 5.42 -7.23 2.44
C MET A 119 5.13 -8.37 3.42
N THR A 120 5.16 -9.62 2.95
CA THR A 120 4.81 -10.80 3.75
C THR A 120 6.02 -11.53 4.34
N GLY A 121 7.21 -11.33 3.79
CA GLY A 121 8.45 -11.93 4.27
C GLY A 121 9.31 -10.93 5.04
N THR A 122 10.41 -10.52 4.43
CA THR A 122 11.49 -9.76 5.09
C THR A 122 11.04 -8.41 5.64
N LEU A 123 10.08 -7.74 4.99
CA LEU A 123 9.61 -6.42 5.43
C LEU A 123 8.54 -6.50 6.53
N LYS A 124 7.87 -7.64 6.68
CA LYS A 124 6.67 -7.80 7.52
C LYS A 124 6.83 -7.20 8.91
N SER A 125 7.89 -7.59 9.62
CA SER A 125 8.13 -7.14 11.00
C SER A 125 8.36 -5.64 11.14
N SER A 126 8.90 -4.99 10.11
CA SER A 126 9.18 -3.55 10.12
C SER A 126 7.96 -2.76 9.68
N ILE A 127 7.24 -3.22 8.66
CA ILE A 127 5.97 -2.64 8.20
C ILE A 127 4.95 -2.64 9.32
N SER A 128 4.85 -3.74 10.07
CA SER A 128 3.87 -3.88 11.16
C SER A 128 4.07 -2.87 12.29
N LYS A 129 5.26 -2.26 12.42
CA LYS A 129 5.51 -1.19 13.39
C LYS A 129 4.90 0.14 12.94
N VAL A 130 4.79 0.34 11.62
CA VAL A 130 4.22 1.54 11.02
C VAL A 130 2.72 1.35 10.77
N PHE A 131 2.32 0.19 10.24
CA PHE A 131 0.94 -0.18 9.92
C PHE A 131 0.49 -1.39 10.78
N PRO A 132 0.03 -1.19 12.02
CA PRO A 132 -0.28 -2.29 12.95
C PRO A 132 -1.39 -3.23 12.46
N LEU A 133 -2.31 -2.73 11.62
CA LEU A 133 -3.41 -3.49 11.04
C LEU A 133 -2.97 -4.42 9.89
N ALA A 134 -1.72 -4.35 9.44
CA ALA A 134 -1.17 -5.29 8.46
C ALA A 134 -0.98 -6.72 9.00
N LEU A 135 -1.36 -6.97 10.27
CA LEU A 135 -1.19 -8.24 10.98
C LEU A 135 -2.50 -8.90 11.44
N ASN A 136 -3.67 -8.28 11.20
CA ASN A 136 -4.96 -8.87 11.57
C ASN A 136 -5.49 -9.81 10.49
#